data_AF-A0A1F3ZG88-F1
#
_entry.id   AF-A0A1F3ZG88-F1
#
_cell.length_a   1.000
_cell.length_b   1.000
_cell.length_c   1.000
_cell.angle_alpha   90.00
_cell.angle_beta   90.00
_cell.angle_gamma   90.00
#
_symmetry.space_group_name_H-M   'P 1'
#
loop_
_entity.id
_entity.type
_entity.pdbx_description
1 polymer ?
#
loop_
_entity_poly.entity_id
_entity_poly.type
_entity_poly.pdbx_seq_one_letter_code
_entity_poly.pdbx_strand_id
1 'polypeptide(L)'
;IKFWGTRGSFAKPGPTTVRYGGNTSCVEVRADSGTLIVVDCGTGGHALGQHLIAAKSSVVKGHMLISHTHWDHIQGIPFFAPFFDPGCAWSIYGPKGLSHSLRTTLAGQMEHSYFPVSLSQFAATIQYHDLVEGAFRIDDVNIVTRYLNHPALTLGYRFEADGATLAYCCDHEPHSSALGSGRLPITGIDRRHVDFISGADIVIHDAQYTASQYAESKIGWGHSSPEYAVRVCQDAGVKRLILSHHDPLRDDAAIDRIVEEIRTRLRKEGSPLEVEAAAEGLSLHLSGDPKSLPERSKAHFLAETPINIFSVTRPALLYLADSAMSAILSEAIKIEGIPFRVMADDKALLRGVIENSPSLVLIEHNPPRIDGLEIARAIRRVEGDGKIQVPLVLVSAGSHPASLESGIATDWLIAPFNLSYARTRIRAWALRTAIRWIRADIPVDENRRLSELHDLAILDTPRDDRFDRLTRIAAAAFDVPIALISLVDSDRQWFKSSFGLNATETSRDAAFCAHVVHQKKEMVVHDTLQDDRFADNPLVTGVPRIRFYAGVPLILEDGSCIGTFCIADTRPRELTTADLATLHDFRNLTLQEIKRKH
;
A
#
# COMPACT_ATOMS: atom_id res chain seq x y z
N ILE A 1 -6.84 -18.18 -12.22
CA ILE A 1 -5.69 -17.37 -12.70
C ILE A 1 -5.22 -17.93 -14.04
N LYS A 2 -4.95 -17.09 -15.04
CA LYS A 2 -4.44 -17.51 -16.36
C LYS A 2 -3.37 -16.56 -16.88
N PHE A 3 -2.29 -17.10 -17.41
CA PHE A 3 -1.18 -16.32 -17.95
C PHE A 3 -1.33 -16.13 -19.46
N TRP A 4 -1.32 -14.87 -19.89
CA TRP A 4 -1.38 -14.47 -21.30
C TRP A 4 -0.06 -13.92 -21.82
N GLY A 5 0.83 -13.53 -20.92
CA GLY A 5 2.22 -13.21 -21.21
C GLY A 5 3.07 -13.30 -19.95
N THR A 6 4.32 -13.70 -20.12
CA THR A 6 5.21 -14.16 -19.05
C THR A 6 6.64 -13.61 -19.17
N ARG A 7 6.93 -12.85 -20.23
CA ARG A 7 8.25 -12.26 -20.50
C ARG A 7 8.37 -10.85 -19.93
N GLY A 8 9.57 -10.53 -19.51
CA GLY A 8 9.95 -9.17 -19.12
C GLY A 8 10.55 -8.37 -20.26
N SER A 9 10.66 -7.06 -20.08
CA SER A 9 11.34 -6.07 -20.93
C SER A 9 10.79 -5.87 -22.34
N PHE A 10 10.62 -6.93 -23.14
CA PHE A 10 10.02 -6.87 -24.47
C PHE A 10 9.58 -8.26 -24.97
N ALA A 11 8.66 -8.27 -25.93
CA ALA A 11 8.15 -9.52 -26.49
C ALA A 11 9.22 -10.26 -27.32
N LYS A 12 9.34 -11.57 -27.10
CA LYS A 12 10.26 -12.46 -27.81
C LYS A 12 9.53 -13.73 -28.30
N PRO A 13 8.61 -13.63 -29.27
CA PRO A 13 8.10 -14.82 -29.93
C PRO A 13 9.19 -15.46 -30.79
N GLY A 14 9.33 -16.78 -30.73
CA GLY A 14 10.27 -17.50 -31.59
C GLY A 14 10.35 -18.99 -31.28
N PRO A 15 11.09 -19.77 -32.10
CA PRO A 15 11.23 -21.22 -31.93
C PRO A 15 11.80 -21.67 -30.59
N THR A 16 12.47 -20.78 -29.85
CA THR A 16 13.12 -21.04 -28.57
C THR A 16 12.26 -20.68 -27.36
N THR A 17 11.07 -20.11 -27.57
CA THR A 17 10.17 -19.60 -26.51
C THR A 17 8.74 -20.15 -26.64
N VAL A 18 8.60 -21.32 -27.26
CA VAL A 18 7.29 -21.92 -27.57
C VAL A 18 6.60 -22.45 -26.32
N ARG A 19 7.36 -23.01 -25.36
CA ARG A 19 6.82 -23.64 -24.16
C ARG A 19 6.37 -22.61 -23.13
N TYR A 20 7.20 -21.61 -22.84
CA TYR A 20 6.89 -20.60 -21.81
C TYR A 20 6.24 -19.33 -22.38
N GLY A 21 6.29 -19.14 -23.69
CA GLY A 21 5.73 -17.98 -24.37
C GLY A 21 6.72 -16.84 -24.60
N GLY A 22 6.35 -15.97 -25.53
CA GLY A 22 7.10 -14.79 -25.96
C GLY A 22 6.42 -13.46 -25.64
N ASN A 23 5.16 -13.47 -25.21
CA ASN A 23 4.40 -12.27 -24.87
C ASN A 23 4.82 -11.72 -23.51
N THR A 24 4.77 -10.39 -23.39
CA THR A 24 5.08 -9.72 -22.12
C THR A 24 3.91 -9.74 -21.14
N SER A 25 4.24 -9.54 -19.87
CA SER A 25 3.37 -9.62 -18.68
C SER A 25 1.90 -9.28 -18.92
N CYS A 26 1.04 -10.28 -18.76
CA CYS A 26 -0.41 -10.11 -18.71
C CYS A 26 -1.03 -11.32 -18.00
N VAL A 27 -1.69 -11.09 -16.87
CA VAL A 27 -2.29 -12.15 -16.05
C VAL A 27 -3.77 -11.87 -15.84
N GLU A 28 -4.60 -12.84 -16.15
CA GLU A 28 -6.04 -12.82 -15.87
C GLU A 28 -6.32 -13.48 -14.52
N VAL A 29 -7.03 -12.77 -13.65
CA VAL A 29 -7.53 -13.24 -12.36
C VAL A 29 -9.04 -13.17 -12.40
N ARG A 30 -9.71 -14.27 -12.04
CA ARG A 30 -11.17 -14.36 -11.94
C ARG A 30 -11.54 -14.89 -10.57
N ALA A 31 -12.45 -14.19 -9.90
CA ALA A 31 -13.14 -14.69 -8.72
C ALA A 31 -14.35 -15.56 -9.12
N ASP A 32 -14.84 -16.39 -8.21
CA ASP A 32 -15.98 -17.28 -8.44
C ASP A 32 -17.28 -16.50 -8.73
N SER A 33 -17.40 -15.28 -8.21
CA SER A 33 -18.49 -14.33 -8.51
C SER A 33 -18.52 -13.85 -9.97
N GLY A 34 -17.43 -14.07 -10.71
CA GLY A 34 -17.24 -13.59 -12.07
C GLY A 34 -16.42 -12.29 -12.19
N THR A 35 -15.99 -11.69 -11.08
CA THR A 35 -15.13 -10.48 -11.08
C THR A 35 -13.87 -10.73 -11.90
N LEU A 36 -13.67 -9.93 -12.95
CA LEU A 36 -12.56 -10.03 -13.89
C LEU A 36 -11.52 -8.95 -13.60
N ILE A 37 -10.33 -9.39 -13.21
CA ILE A 37 -9.17 -8.53 -12.99
C ILE A 37 -8.03 -8.96 -13.94
N VAL A 38 -7.43 -7.99 -14.62
CA VAL A 38 -6.26 -8.16 -15.46
C VAL A 38 -5.08 -7.45 -14.80
N VAL A 39 -4.03 -8.17 -14.44
CA VAL A 39 -2.80 -7.60 -13.88
C VAL A 39 -1.78 -7.44 -15.00
N ASP A 40 -1.42 -6.19 -15.25
CA ASP A 40 -0.66 -5.72 -16.40
C ASP A 40 -1.29 -6.07 -17.77
N CYS A 41 -1.00 -5.22 -18.76
CA CYS A 41 -1.49 -5.38 -20.11
C CYS A 41 -0.35 -5.18 -21.12
N GLY A 42 0.69 -6.01 -20.97
CA GLY A 42 1.73 -6.22 -21.96
C GLY A 42 1.20 -6.83 -23.26
N THR A 43 2.07 -7.32 -24.15
CA THR A 43 1.64 -7.85 -25.45
C THR A 43 0.68 -9.04 -25.32
N GLY A 44 0.72 -9.78 -24.20
CA GLY A 44 -0.25 -10.83 -23.90
C GLY A 44 -1.70 -10.33 -23.83
N GLY A 45 -1.89 -9.04 -23.54
CA GLY A 45 -3.19 -8.39 -23.52
C GLY A 45 -3.93 -8.50 -24.85
N HIS A 46 -3.23 -8.55 -25.99
CA HIS A 46 -3.88 -8.73 -27.28
C HIS A 46 -4.66 -10.06 -27.36
N ALA A 47 -4.01 -11.16 -26.99
CA ALA A 47 -4.63 -12.49 -27.03
C ALA A 47 -5.78 -12.61 -26.01
N LEU A 48 -5.61 -12.04 -24.81
CA LEU A 48 -6.68 -11.94 -23.82
C LEU A 48 -7.88 -11.14 -24.37
N GLY A 49 -7.63 -9.97 -24.96
CA GLY A 49 -8.69 -9.13 -25.52
C GLY A 49 -9.50 -9.85 -26.60
N GLN A 50 -8.84 -10.57 -27.50
CA GLN A 50 -9.52 -11.41 -28.50
C GLN A 50 -10.35 -12.52 -27.86
N HIS A 51 -9.82 -13.16 -26.82
CA HIS A 51 -10.53 -14.22 -26.10
C HIS A 51 -11.81 -13.71 -25.43
N LEU A 52 -11.75 -12.55 -24.77
CA LEU A 52 -12.90 -11.93 -24.09
C LEU A 52 -14.03 -11.58 -25.08
N ILE A 53 -13.69 -11.00 -26.24
CA ILE A 53 -14.67 -10.66 -27.27
C ILE A 53 -15.27 -11.92 -27.91
N ALA A 54 -14.46 -12.96 -28.15
CA ALA A 54 -14.91 -14.20 -28.76
C ALA A 54 -15.92 -14.97 -27.88
N ALA A 55 -15.87 -14.81 -26.56
CA ALA A 55 -16.76 -15.49 -25.62
C ALA A 55 -18.24 -15.02 -25.69
N LYS A 56 -18.55 -13.94 -26.43
CA LYS A 56 -19.89 -13.53 -26.93
C LYS A 56 -21.09 -13.57 -25.96
N SER A 57 -20.88 -13.41 -24.66
CA SER A 57 -21.98 -13.33 -23.68
C SER A 57 -21.91 -12.00 -22.91
N SER A 58 -22.62 -10.99 -23.40
CA SER A 58 -22.86 -9.68 -22.76
C SER A 58 -21.67 -8.71 -22.63
N VAL A 59 -22.00 -7.47 -22.28
CA VAL A 59 -21.12 -6.35 -21.91
C VAL A 59 -19.94 -6.85 -21.08
N VAL A 60 -18.71 -6.75 -21.60
CA VAL A 60 -17.52 -7.09 -20.81
C VAL A 60 -17.27 -5.97 -19.82
N LYS A 61 -17.48 -6.29 -18.54
CA LYS A 61 -17.05 -5.46 -17.41
C LYS A 61 -15.76 -6.06 -16.83
N GLY A 62 -14.74 -5.24 -16.67
CA GLY A 62 -13.46 -5.72 -16.14
C GLY A 62 -12.63 -4.63 -15.48
N HIS A 63 -11.61 -5.07 -14.76
CA HIS A 63 -10.68 -4.21 -14.06
C HIS A 63 -9.26 -4.50 -14.54
N MET A 64 -8.43 -3.49 -14.69
CA MET A 64 -7.04 -3.63 -15.11
C MET A 64 -6.12 -2.95 -14.10
N LEU A 65 -5.24 -3.71 -13.46
CA LEU A 65 -4.29 -3.22 -12.47
C LEU A 65 -2.89 -3.21 -13.09
N ILE A 66 -2.37 -2.02 -13.34
CA ILE A 66 -1.04 -1.79 -13.91
C ILE A 66 -0.04 -1.67 -12.77
N SER A 67 0.94 -2.57 -12.69
CA SER A 67 2.00 -2.53 -11.67
C SER A 67 2.83 -1.26 -11.81
N HIS A 68 3.25 -0.94 -13.03
CA HIS A 68 3.94 0.27 -13.45
C HIS A 68 3.85 0.44 -14.97
N THR A 69 4.31 1.58 -15.48
CA THR A 69 4.07 1.99 -16.87
C THR A 69 5.26 1.77 -17.81
N HIS A 70 6.14 0.80 -17.54
CA HIS A 70 7.10 0.36 -18.56
C HIS A 70 6.36 -0.36 -19.69
N TRP A 71 6.94 -0.32 -20.89
CA TRP A 71 6.27 -0.74 -22.12
C TRP A 71 5.79 -2.19 -22.08
N ASP A 72 6.60 -3.10 -21.57
CA ASP A 72 6.25 -4.52 -21.45
C ASP A 72 5.02 -4.79 -20.56
N HIS A 73 4.55 -3.81 -19.78
CA HIS A 73 3.35 -3.88 -18.95
C HIS A 73 2.14 -3.14 -19.55
N ILE A 74 2.32 -2.32 -20.58
CA ILE A 74 1.25 -1.47 -21.14
C ILE A 74 1.11 -1.54 -22.67
N GLN A 75 2.03 -2.20 -23.38
CA GLN A 75 2.09 -2.25 -24.84
C GLN A 75 0.88 -2.95 -25.47
N GLY A 76 0.15 -3.78 -24.72
CA GLY A 76 -1.09 -4.40 -25.18
C GLY A 76 -2.29 -3.47 -25.16
N ILE A 77 -2.27 -2.38 -24.39
CA ILE A 77 -3.42 -1.46 -24.22
C ILE A 77 -3.94 -0.92 -25.55
N PRO A 78 -3.10 -0.41 -26.47
CA PRO A 78 -3.57 0.09 -27.76
C PRO A 78 -4.21 -0.99 -28.64
N PHE A 79 -4.00 -2.27 -28.32
CA PHE A 79 -4.50 -3.44 -29.07
C PHE A 79 -5.46 -4.31 -28.26
N PHE A 80 -5.93 -3.81 -27.11
CA PHE A 80 -6.85 -4.53 -26.24
C PHE A 80 -8.29 -4.39 -26.77
N ALA A 81 -8.74 -5.39 -27.52
CA ALA A 81 -10.00 -5.35 -28.26
C ALA A 81 -11.23 -4.85 -27.45
N PRO A 82 -11.41 -5.19 -26.16
CA PRO A 82 -12.51 -4.66 -25.35
C PRO A 82 -12.57 -3.12 -25.25
N PHE A 83 -11.46 -2.39 -25.41
CA PHE A 83 -11.47 -0.92 -25.35
C PHE A 83 -12.10 -0.26 -26.59
N PHE A 84 -12.27 -1.03 -27.68
CA PHE A 84 -12.86 -0.57 -28.93
C PHE A 84 -14.33 -0.98 -29.09
N ASP A 85 -14.92 -1.63 -28.09
CA ASP A 85 -16.33 -2.02 -28.08
C ASP A 85 -17.13 -1.09 -27.12
N PRO A 86 -18.12 -0.34 -27.62
CA PRO A 86 -18.94 0.57 -26.79
C PRO A 86 -19.81 -0.17 -25.76
N GLY A 87 -20.01 -1.47 -25.93
CA GLY A 87 -20.67 -2.33 -24.95
C GLY A 87 -19.76 -2.73 -23.79
N CYS A 88 -18.50 -2.33 -23.74
CA CYS A 88 -17.59 -2.68 -22.65
C CYS A 88 -17.41 -1.52 -21.63
N ALA A 89 -17.14 -1.89 -20.38
CA ALA A 89 -16.82 -0.94 -19.32
C ALA A 89 -15.62 -1.43 -18.50
N TRP A 90 -14.64 -0.57 -18.28
CA TRP A 90 -13.39 -0.92 -17.62
C TRP A 90 -12.95 0.12 -16.59
N SER A 91 -12.39 -0.33 -15.48
CA SER A 91 -11.65 0.52 -14.55
C SER A 91 -10.16 0.16 -14.59
N ILE A 92 -9.31 1.15 -14.83
CA ILE A 92 -7.86 0.98 -14.89
C ILE A 92 -7.23 1.62 -13.66
N TYR A 93 -6.44 0.84 -12.94
CA TYR A 93 -5.78 1.20 -11.71
C TYR A 93 -4.26 1.13 -11.91
N GLY A 94 -3.50 1.99 -11.24
CA GLY A 94 -2.05 1.99 -11.35
C GLY A 94 -1.37 3.07 -10.53
N PRO A 95 -0.05 3.04 -10.37
CA PRO A 95 0.67 3.94 -9.46
C PRO A 95 0.50 5.42 -9.83
N LYS A 96 0.21 6.25 -8.82
CA LYS A 96 0.15 7.71 -8.95
C LYS A 96 1.55 8.31 -9.09
N GLY A 97 1.82 8.96 -10.21
CA GLY A 97 3.03 9.78 -10.37
C GLY A 97 2.94 11.11 -9.59
N LEU A 98 4.08 11.73 -9.26
CA LEU A 98 4.11 13.08 -8.69
C LEU A 98 3.65 14.15 -9.69
N SER A 99 3.93 13.95 -10.99
CA SER A 99 3.73 14.96 -12.03
C SER A 99 2.53 14.69 -12.95
N HIS A 100 2.17 13.43 -13.15
CA HIS A 100 1.14 13.00 -14.10
C HIS A 100 0.25 11.90 -13.52
N SER A 101 -1.03 11.94 -13.85
CA SER A 101 -1.97 10.85 -13.56
C SER A 101 -1.69 9.64 -14.46
N LEU A 102 -2.17 8.48 -14.05
CA LEU A 102 -2.14 7.25 -14.85
C LEU A 102 -2.71 7.47 -16.26
N ARG A 103 -3.84 8.18 -16.36
CA ARG A 103 -4.48 8.50 -17.65
C ARG A 103 -3.54 9.28 -18.57
N THR A 104 -2.87 10.31 -18.04
CA THR A 104 -1.94 11.13 -18.83
C THR A 104 -0.74 10.30 -19.29
N THR A 105 -0.20 9.44 -18.42
CA THR A 105 0.91 8.56 -18.77
C THR A 105 0.53 7.57 -19.88
N LEU A 106 -0.64 6.94 -19.76
CA LEU A 106 -1.15 6.04 -20.80
C LEU A 106 -1.46 6.76 -22.11
N ALA A 107 -1.85 8.04 -22.06
CA ALA A 107 -2.10 8.83 -23.27
C ALA A 107 -0.83 9.02 -24.09
N GLY A 108 0.33 9.13 -23.43
CA GLY A 108 1.62 9.39 -24.09
C GLY A 108 2.04 8.31 -25.08
N GLN A 109 1.79 7.02 -24.78
CA GLN A 109 2.10 5.94 -25.72
C GLN A 109 1.15 5.90 -26.95
N MET A 110 0.05 6.66 -26.89
CA MET A 110 -0.95 6.77 -27.95
C MET A 110 -0.94 8.16 -28.60
N GLU A 111 0.17 8.89 -28.51
CA GLU A 111 0.38 10.11 -29.29
C GLU A 111 0.40 9.76 -30.79
N HIS A 112 -0.16 10.63 -31.62
CA HIS A 112 -0.38 10.38 -33.05
C HIS A 112 0.89 9.96 -33.82
N SER A 113 2.05 10.43 -33.37
CA SER A 113 3.36 10.07 -33.91
C SER A 113 3.70 8.58 -33.76
N TYR A 114 3.19 7.92 -32.72
CA TYR A 114 3.47 6.51 -32.41
C TYR A 114 2.28 5.61 -32.74
N PHE A 115 1.05 6.13 -32.60
CA PHE A 115 -0.17 5.35 -32.76
C PHE A 115 -1.31 6.21 -33.32
N PRO A 116 -2.10 5.72 -34.31
CA PRO A 116 -3.06 6.55 -35.03
C PRO A 116 -4.32 6.92 -34.24
N VAL A 117 -4.54 6.27 -33.09
CA VAL A 117 -5.73 6.42 -32.25
C VAL A 117 -5.34 6.95 -30.88
N SER A 118 -6.00 7.99 -30.40
CA SER A 118 -5.82 8.54 -29.05
C SER A 118 -6.67 7.80 -28.01
N LEU A 119 -6.33 7.88 -26.72
CA LEU A 119 -7.16 7.33 -25.64
C LEU A 119 -8.62 7.81 -25.68
N SER A 120 -8.89 9.06 -26.10
CA SER A 120 -10.25 9.60 -26.21
C SER A 120 -11.10 8.96 -27.31
N GLN A 121 -10.48 8.18 -28.19
CA GLN A 121 -11.17 7.46 -29.26
C GLN A 121 -11.48 6.00 -28.88
N PHE A 122 -11.15 5.57 -27.65
CA PHE A 122 -11.69 4.33 -27.12
C PHE A 122 -13.21 4.41 -27.03
N ALA A 123 -13.89 3.35 -27.49
CA ALA A 123 -15.35 3.29 -27.51
C ALA A 123 -15.92 2.81 -26.17
N ALA A 124 -15.16 2.01 -25.42
CA ALA A 124 -15.55 1.53 -24.10
C ALA A 124 -15.63 2.66 -23.08
N THR A 125 -16.46 2.47 -22.05
CA THR A 125 -16.45 3.36 -20.87
C THR A 125 -15.25 3.03 -20.00
N ILE A 126 -14.31 3.96 -19.83
CA ILE A 126 -13.09 3.72 -19.05
C ILE A 126 -12.95 4.72 -17.90
N GLN A 127 -12.78 4.20 -16.68
CA GLN A 127 -12.45 4.95 -15.48
C GLN A 127 -10.98 4.74 -15.12
N TYR A 128 -10.32 5.77 -14.59
CA TYR A 128 -8.91 5.70 -14.20
C TYR A 128 -8.75 6.01 -12.71
N HIS A 129 -7.98 5.19 -12.02
CA HIS A 129 -7.79 5.22 -10.58
C HIS A 129 -6.29 5.28 -10.29
N ASP A 130 -5.85 6.41 -9.73
CA ASP A 130 -4.47 6.59 -9.30
C ASP A 130 -4.29 5.94 -7.92
N LEU A 131 -3.38 4.97 -7.82
CA LEU A 131 -3.13 4.16 -6.63
C LEU A 131 -1.83 4.53 -5.92
N VAL A 132 -1.83 4.29 -4.62
CA VAL A 132 -0.67 4.29 -3.72
C VAL A 132 -0.63 2.97 -2.94
N GLU A 133 0.40 2.77 -2.11
CA GLU A 133 0.46 1.66 -1.14
C GLU A 133 -0.72 1.77 -0.15
N GLY A 134 -1.48 0.69 0.06
CA GLY A 134 -2.75 0.69 0.80
C GLY A 134 -3.60 -0.56 0.51
N ALA A 135 -4.90 -0.50 0.74
CA ALA A 135 -5.87 -1.49 0.28
C ALA A 135 -7.10 -0.83 -0.33
N PHE A 136 -7.78 -1.58 -1.17
CA PHE A 136 -9.07 -1.22 -1.73
C PHE A 136 -9.81 -2.50 -2.09
N ARG A 137 -11.06 -2.36 -2.54
CA ARG A 137 -11.89 -3.49 -2.90
C ARG A 137 -12.41 -3.31 -4.32
N ILE A 138 -12.32 -4.37 -5.11
CA ILE A 138 -12.97 -4.48 -6.41
C ILE A 138 -14.03 -5.55 -6.26
N ASP A 139 -15.30 -5.14 -6.31
CA ASP A 139 -16.45 -6.03 -6.11
C ASP A 139 -16.31 -6.89 -4.83
N ASP A 140 -16.03 -8.19 -5.00
CA ASP A 140 -15.84 -9.16 -3.92
C ASP A 140 -14.37 -9.41 -3.53
N VAL A 141 -13.42 -8.87 -4.28
CA VAL A 141 -11.98 -9.09 -4.13
C VAL A 141 -11.35 -7.98 -3.29
N ASN A 142 -10.74 -8.34 -2.16
CA ASN A 142 -9.90 -7.43 -1.38
C ASN A 142 -8.51 -7.35 -2.02
N ILE A 143 -7.98 -6.14 -2.18
CA ILE A 143 -6.68 -5.92 -2.82
C ILE A 143 -5.82 -5.04 -1.93
N VAL A 144 -4.62 -5.52 -1.61
CA VAL A 144 -3.57 -4.76 -0.92
C VAL A 144 -2.48 -4.41 -1.91
N THR A 145 -2.13 -3.13 -1.99
CA THR A 145 -1.07 -2.58 -2.83
C THR A 145 0.15 -2.26 -1.98
N ARG A 146 1.34 -2.52 -2.53
CA ARG A 146 2.58 -2.08 -1.90
C ARG A 146 3.63 -1.68 -2.92
N TYR A 147 4.39 -0.63 -2.62
CA TYR A 147 5.53 -0.26 -3.46
C TYR A 147 6.62 -1.33 -3.45
N LEU A 148 6.99 -1.79 -4.64
CA LEU A 148 8.10 -2.68 -4.90
C LEU A 148 9.39 -1.87 -5.14
N ASN A 149 10.52 -2.56 -5.16
CA ASN A 149 11.82 -1.94 -5.39
C ASN A 149 12.20 -2.07 -6.87
N HIS A 150 11.90 -1.03 -7.64
CA HIS A 150 12.12 -0.98 -9.07
C HIS A 150 12.51 0.46 -9.49
N PRO A 151 13.23 0.67 -10.62
CA PRO A 151 13.58 2.00 -11.13
C PRO A 151 12.41 2.88 -11.56
N ALA A 152 11.20 2.33 -11.67
CA ALA A 152 9.94 3.09 -11.78
C ALA A 152 9.05 2.84 -10.56
N LEU A 153 8.14 3.78 -10.27
CA LEU A 153 7.19 3.61 -9.17
C LEU A 153 6.29 2.41 -9.49
N THR A 154 6.46 1.34 -8.72
CA THR A 154 5.88 0.02 -9.04
C THR A 154 5.10 -0.52 -7.87
N LEU A 155 3.90 -1.02 -8.12
CA LEU A 155 3.03 -1.64 -7.14
C LEU A 155 3.01 -3.16 -7.32
N GLY A 156 3.18 -3.87 -6.21
CA GLY A 156 2.76 -5.26 -6.06
C GLY A 156 1.33 -5.31 -5.57
N TYR A 157 0.63 -6.37 -5.95
CA TYR A 157 -0.79 -6.56 -5.63
C TYR A 157 -1.00 -7.88 -4.91
N ARG A 158 -1.64 -7.83 -3.74
CA ARG A 158 -2.11 -9.01 -3.02
C ARG A 158 -3.63 -9.05 -3.10
N PHE A 159 -4.17 -10.14 -3.60
CA PHE A 159 -5.59 -10.38 -3.81
C PHE A 159 -6.08 -11.41 -2.80
N GLU A 160 -7.23 -11.14 -2.20
CA GLU A 160 -7.93 -12.07 -1.31
C GLU A 160 -9.40 -12.17 -1.71
N ALA A 161 -9.78 -13.36 -2.14
CA ALA A 161 -11.13 -13.72 -2.58
C ALA A 161 -11.30 -15.25 -2.48
N ASP A 162 -12.54 -15.72 -2.34
CA ASP A 162 -12.86 -17.17 -2.41
C ASP A 162 -12.05 -18.05 -1.44
N GLY A 163 -11.72 -17.49 -0.27
CA GLY A 163 -10.88 -18.15 0.73
C GLY A 163 -9.40 -18.26 0.37
N ALA A 164 -8.97 -17.76 -0.80
CA ALA A 164 -7.63 -17.89 -1.33
C ALA A 164 -6.89 -16.54 -1.38
N THR A 165 -5.55 -16.62 -1.33
CA THR A 165 -4.65 -15.46 -1.44
C THR A 165 -3.68 -15.62 -2.60
N LEU A 166 -3.63 -14.60 -3.47
CA LEU A 166 -2.64 -14.46 -4.53
C LEU A 166 -1.79 -13.20 -4.30
N ALA A 167 -0.48 -13.26 -4.44
CA ALA A 167 0.36 -12.06 -4.55
C ALA A 167 1.06 -11.98 -5.91
N TYR A 168 1.06 -10.80 -6.54
CA TYR A 168 1.77 -10.48 -7.77
C TYR A 168 2.87 -9.44 -7.48
N CYS A 169 4.12 -9.85 -7.69
CA CYS A 169 5.34 -9.14 -7.31
C CYS A 169 6.40 -9.17 -8.44
N CYS A 170 5.98 -9.03 -9.69
CA CYS A 170 6.92 -8.84 -10.81
C CYS A 170 7.60 -7.46 -10.71
N ASP A 171 8.78 -7.31 -11.32
CA ASP A 171 9.58 -6.08 -11.28
C ASP A 171 9.89 -5.63 -9.85
N HIS A 172 10.45 -6.57 -9.09
CA HIS A 172 10.94 -6.33 -7.74
C HIS A 172 12.40 -6.76 -7.66
N GLU A 173 13.23 -5.96 -7.03
CA GLU A 173 14.62 -6.29 -6.67
C GLU A 173 14.79 -6.33 -5.15
N PRO A 174 15.62 -7.23 -4.58
CA PRO A 174 15.98 -7.12 -3.17
C PRO A 174 16.48 -5.71 -2.80
N HIS A 175 16.06 -5.19 -1.65
CA HIS A 175 16.58 -3.91 -1.16
C HIS A 175 18.05 -4.01 -0.74
N SER A 176 18.44 -5.20 -0.27
CA SER A 176 19.85 -5.55 -0.06
C SER A 176 20.36 -6.46 -1.18
N SER A 177 21.25 -5.94 -2.01
CA SER A 177 21.82 -6.70 -3.14
C SER A 177 22.49 -8.02 -2.72
N ALA A 178 23.00 -8.12 -1.48
CA ALA A 178 23.56 -9.37 -0.95
C ALA A 178 22.50 -10.51 -0.85
N LEU A 179 21.22 -10.16 -0.69
CA LEU A 179 20.11 -11.11 -0.65
C LEU A 179 19.78 -11.67 -2.03
N GLY A 180 20.24 -11.05 -3.12
CA GLY A 180 20.07 -11.57 -4.49
C GLY A 180 20.64 -12.99 -4.70
N SER A 181 21.49 -13.46 -3.78
CA SER A 181 21.96 -14.85 -3.77
C SER A 181 20.92 -15.87 -3.26
N GLY A 182 19.89 -15.43 -2.54
CA GLY A 182 18.92 -16.28 -1.85
C GLY A 182 19.48 -17.08 -0.65
N ARG A 183 20.76 -16.91 -0.29
CA ARG A 183 21.43 -17.73 0.74
C ARG A 183 21.45 -17.09 2.13
N LEU A 184 21.37 -15.78 2.18
CA LEU A 184 21.42 -15.00 3.42
C LEU A 184 20.02 -14.89 4.04
N PRO A 185 19.93 -14.75 5.38
CA PRO A 185 18.66 -14.48 6.04
C PRO A 185 18.07 -13.15 5.56
N ILE A 186 16.75 -13.10 5.39
CA ILE A 186 16.06 -11.86 5.02
C ILE A 186 16.09 -10.89 6.20
N THR A 187 16.63 -9.69 5.96
CA THR A 187 16.76 -8.64 6.98
C THR A 187 16.31 -7.29 6.45
N GLY A 188 16.18 -6.30 7.36
CA GLY A 188 15.85 -4.93 6.98
C GLY A 188 14.52 -4.81 6.24
N ILE A 189 14.52 -4.05 5.15
CA ILE A 189 13.31 -3.67 4.42
C ILE A 189 12.75 -4.84 3.62
N ASP A 190 13.59 -5.79 3.20
CA ASP A 190 13.15 -7.01 2.55
C ASP A 190 12.21 -7.84 3.47
N ARG A 191 12.25 -7.62 4.80
CA ARG A 191 11.27 -8.24 5.70
C ARG A 191 9.85 -7.75 5.44
N ARG A 192 9.67 -6.48 5.06
CA ARG A 192 8.35 -6.00 4.63
C ARG A 192 7.88 -6.75 3.39
N HIS A 193 8.79 -7.18 2.49
CA HIS A 193 8.45 -8.02 1.31
C HIS A 193 7.92 -9.37 1.73
N VAL A 194 8.61 -10.03 2.66
CA VAL A 194 8.16 -11.26 3.30
C VAL A 194 6.78 -11.08 3.96
N ASP A 195 6.58 -10.00 4.73
CA ASP A 195 5.31 -9.73 5.41
C ASP A 195 4.14 -9.55 4.44
N PHE A 196 4.37 -8.86 3.31
CA PHE A 196 3.36 -8.63 2.28
C PHE A 196 2.90 -9.92 1.61
N ILE A 197 3.82 -10.84 1.32
CA ILE A 197 3.51 -12.13 0.68
C ILE A 197 3.21 -13.24 1.70
N SER A 198 3.26 -12.94 3.00
CA SER A 198 3.12 -13.94 4.05
C SER A 198 1.80 -14.70 3.96
N GLY A 199 1.90 -16.03 4.06
CA GLY A 199 0.75 -16.94 4.02
C GLY A 199 -0.01 -16.99 2.69
N ALA A 200 0.50 -16.40 1.61
CA ALA A 200 -0.16 -16.48 0.31
C ALA A 200 -0.16 -17.93 -0.24
N ASP A 201 -1.27 -18.33 -0.86
CA ASP A 201 -1.37 -19.63 -1.53
C ASP A 201 -0.48 -19.67 -2.77
N ILE A 202 -0.54 -18.60 -3.57
CA ILE A 202 0.33 -18.40 -4.73
C ILE A 202 1.01 -17.05 -4.66
N VAL A 203 2.31 -17.04 -4.93
CA VAL A 203 3.06 -15.82 -5.27
C VAL A 203 3.54 -15.93 -6.71
N ILE A 204 3.21 -14.93 -7.53
CA ILE A 204 3.80 -14.70 -8.84
C ILE A 204 4.92 -13.69 -8.63
N HIS A 205 6.17 -14.08 -8.87
CA HIS A 205 7.33 -13.25 -8.56
C HIS A 205 8.24 -13.07 -9.78
N ASP A 206 8.90 -11.91 -9.83
CA ASP A 206 10.01 -11.65 -10.73
C ASP A 206 11.12 -12.70 -10.57
N ALA A 207 11.64 -13.16 -11.71
CA ALA A 207 12.72 -14.15 -11.77
C ALA A 207 13.64 -13.87 -12.98
N GLN A 208 13.84 -12.59 -13.33
CA GLN A 208 14.43 -12.26 -14.61
C GLN A 208 15.91 -12.67 -14.71
N TYR A 209 16.71 -12.54 -13.66
CA TYR A 209 18.17 -12.79 -13.72
C TYR A 209 18.62 -13.81 -12.69
N THR A 210 19.47 -14.78 -13.05
CA THR A 210 20.03 -15.70 -12.04
C THR A 210 20.85 -14.92 -10.99
N ALA A 211 21.06 -15.49 -9.80
CA ALA A 211 21.88 -14.86 -8.77
C ALA A 211 23.26 -14.41 -9.27
N SER A 212 23.88 -15.17 -10.19
CA SER A 212 25.16 -14.81 -10.81
C SER A 212 25.05 -13.60 -11.74
N GLN A 213 24.08 -13.60 -12.66
CA GLN A 213 23.84 -12.48 -13.56
C GLN A 213 23.49 -11.20 -12.79
N TYR A 214 22.68 -11.35 -11.74
CA TYR A 214 22.31 -10.28 -10.84
C TYR A 214 23.54 -9.62 -10.21
N ALA A 215 24.38 -10.41 -9.54
CA ALA A 215 25.58 -9.93 -8.88
C ALA A 215 26.63 -9.31 -9.82
N GLU A 216 26.71 -9.81 -11.06
CA GLU A 216 27.69 -9.33 -12.04
C GLU A 216 27.33 -7.96 -12.63
N SER A 217 26.05 -7.74 -13.00
CA SER A 217 25.70 -6.54 -13.78
C SER A 217 24.25 -6.03 -13.68
N LYS A 218 23.37 -6.65 -12.88
CA LYS A 218 21.93 -6.30 -12.87
C LYS A 218 21.41 -5.68 -11.57
N ILE A 219 22.29 -5.40 -10.61
CA ILE A 219 21.92 -4.60 -9.42
C ILE A 219 21.39 -3.23 -9.86
N GLY A 220 20.26 -2.82 -9.30
CA GLY A 220 19.58 -1.56 -9.58
C GLY A 220 18.72 -1.57 -10.84
N TRP A 221 18.58 -2.70 -11.53
CA TRP A 221 17.68 -2.83 -12.68
C TRP A 221 16.24 -3.10 -12.26
N GLY A 222 15.99 -3.41 -10.99
CA GLY A 222 14.63 -3.62 -10.48
C GLY A 222 14.08 -5.02 -10.66
N HIS A 223 14.95 -6.02 -10.82
CA HIS A 223 14.59 -7.42 -11.01
C HIS A 223 15.27 -8.31 -9.99
N SER A 224 14.63 -9.44 -9.70
CA SER A 224 15.05 -10.42 -8.72
C SER A 224 15.63 -11.66 -9.36
N SER A 225 16.38 -12.39 -8.54
CA SER A 225 16.75 -13.74 -8.86
C SER A 225 15.70 -14.76 -8.44
N PRO A 226 15.58 -15.87 -9.19
CA PRO A 226 14.79 -17.02 -8.74
C PRO A 226 15.17 -17.47 -7.33
N GLU A 227 16.46 -17.40 -6.98
CA GLU A 227 16.98 -17.79 -5.67
C GLU A 227 16.47 -16.87 -4.55
N TYR A 228 16.47 -15.55 -4.78
CA TYR A 228 15.87 -14.59 -3.84
C TYR A 228 14.36 -14.83 -3.71
N ALA A 229 13.65 -14.99 -4.83
CA ALA A 229 12.20 -15.23 -4.84
C ALA A 229 11.83 -16.47 -4.01
N VAL A 230 12.59 -17.56 -4.16
CA VAL A 230 12.42 -18.77 -3.34
C VAL A 230 12.67 -18.48 -1.87
N ARG A 231 13.74 -17.74 -1.54
CA ARG A 231 14.09 -17.46 -0.15
C ARG A 231 13.00 -16.64 0.55
N VAL A 232 12.49 -15.58 -0.06
CA VAL A 232 11.41 -14.77 0.53
C VAL A 232 10.12 -15.58 0.67
N CYS A 233 9.82 -16.47 -0.28
CA CYS A 233 8.64 -17.35 -0.20
C CYS A 233 8.75 -18.39 0.92
N GLN A 234 9.94 -18.96 1.15
CA GLN A 234 10.19 -19.87 2.28
C GLN A 234 10.01 -19.13 3.61
N ASP A 235 10.63 -17.96 3.78
CA ASP A 235 10.51 -17.12 4.98
C ASP A 235 9.06 -16.66 5.24
N ALA A 236 8.27 -16.49 4.17
CA ALA A 236 6.87 -16.03 4.20
C ALA A 236 5.85 -17.16 4.44
N GLY A 237 6.25 -18.43 4.35
CA GLY A 237 5.34 -19.58 4.45
C GLY A 237 4.40 -19.72 3.24
N VAL A 238 4.86 -19.33 2.05
CA VAL A 238 4.10 -19.44 0.80
C VAL A 238 3.97 -20.90 0.36
N LYS A 239 2.81 -21.29 -0.16
CA LYS A 239 2.57 -22.68 -0.62
C LYS A 239 3.17 -22.92 -2.00
N ARG A 240 2.90 -22.04 -2.96
CA ARG A 240 3.37 -22.18 -4.34
C ARG A 240 3.94 -20.86 -4.89
N LEU A 241 5.12 -20.92 -5.48
CA LEU A 241 5.79 -19.83 -6.18
C LEU A 241 5.76 -20.06 -7.69
N ILE A 242 5.26 -19.09 -8.44
CA ILE A 242 5.29 -19.05 -9.89
C ILE A 242 6.32 -18.01 -10.32
N LEU A 243 7.43 -18.47 -10.90
CA LEU A 243 8.47 -17.62 -11.48
C LEU A 243 7.97 -17.05 -12.80
N SER A 244 7.90 -15.73 -12.92
CA SER A 244 7.46 -15.03 -14.12
C SER A 244 8.47 -13.96 -14.53
N HIS A 245 8.12 -13.15 -15.53
CA HIS A 245 8.95 -12.06 -16.04
C HIS A 245 10.30 -12.59 -16.55
N HIS A 246 10.24 -13.67 -17.34
CA HIS A 246 11.44 -14.36 -17.81
C HIS A 246 12.26 -13.44 -18.74
N ASP A 247 13.59 -13.51 -18.64
CA ASP A 247 14.50 -12.79 -19.52
C ASP A 247 14.20 -13.12 -20.99
N PRO A 248 14.03 -12.11 -21.88
CA PRO A 248 13.87 -12.32 -23.32
C PRO A 248 14.98 -13.15 -23.98
N LEU A 249 16.17 -13.18 -23.40
CA LEU A 249 17.29 -13.97 -23.93
C LEU A 249 17.28 -15.43 -23.44
N ARG A 250 16.35 -15.80 -22.55
CA ARG A 250 16.30 -17.14 -21.96
C ARG A 250 15.34 -18.05 -22.72
N ASP A 251 15.90 -19.07 -23.35
CA ASP A 251 15.14 -20.12 -24.02
C ASP A 251 14.41 -21.05 -23.04
N ASP A 252 13.50 -21.87 -23.58
CA ASP A 252 12.68 -22.78 -22.78
C ASP A 252 13.54 -23.79 -21.99
N ALA A 253 14.60 -24.32 -22.60
CA ALA A 253 15.48 -25.30 -21.96
C ALA A 253 16.24 -24.71 -20.77
N ALA A 254 16.61 -23.43 -20.83
CA ALA A 254 17.25 -22.72 -19.73
C ALA A 254 16.28 -22.47 -18.57
N ILE A 255 15.02 -22.14 -18.86
CA ILE A 255 13.98 -22.03 -17.81
C ILE A 255 13.77 -23.39 -17.13
N ASP A 256 13.66 -24.48 -17.92
CA ASP A 256 13.53 -25.84 -17.37
C ASP A 256 14.68 -26.19 -16.42
N ARG A 257 15.93 -25.86 -16.80
CA ARG A 257 17.10 -26.08 -15.94
C ARG A 257 17.00 -25.31 -14.62
N ILE A 258 16.68 -24.02 -14.66
CA ILE A 258 16.52 -23.18 -13.45
C ILE A 258 15.46 -23.77 -12.52
N VAL A 259 14.29 -24.12 -13.06
CA VAL A 259 13.18 -24.67 -12.27
C VAL A 259 13.55 -26.01 -11.65
N GLU A 260 14.18 -26.92 -12.40
CA GLU A 260 14.54 -28.24 -11.88
C GLU A 260 15.69 -28.18 -10.85
N GLU A 261 16.64 -27.26 -11.03
CA GLU A 261 17.69 -26.99 -10.03
C GLU A 261 17.08 -26.53 -8.70
N ILE A 262 16.13 -25.58 -8.75
CA ILE A 262 15.41 -25.10 -7.57
C ILE A 262 14.61 -26.23 -6.92
N ARG A 263 13.82 -26.98 -7.69
CA ARG A 263 13.02 -28.10 -7.17
C ARG A 263 13.89 -29.16 -6.53
N THR A 264 15.01 -29.52 -7.16
CA THR A 264 15.97 -30.48 -6.62
C THR A 264 16.55 -30.00 -5.28
N ARG A 265 16.89 -28.72 -5.17
CA ARG A 265 17.35 -28.12 -3.92
C ARG A 265 16.27 -28.16 -2.84
N LEU A 266 15.04 -27.75 -3.15
CA LEU A 266 13.93 -27.74 -2.20
C LEU A 266 13.58 -29.15 -1.68
N ARG A 267 13.62 -30.18 -2.55
CA ARG A 267 13.46 -31.58 -2.15
C ARG A 267 14.55 -32.03 -1.17
N LYS A 268 15.81 -31.63 -1.39
CA LYS A 268 16.93 -31.93 -0.48
C LYS A 268 16.80 -31.24 0.87
N GLU A 269 16.24 -30.03 0.88
CA GLU A 269 15.99 -29.23 2.10
C GLU A 269 14.72 -29.67 2.85
N GLY A 270 13.89 -30.55 2.27
CA GLY A 270 12.59 -30.93 2.83
C GLY A 270 11.58 -29.79 2.86
N SER A 271 11.75 -28.79 1.99
CA SER A 271 10.89 -27.60 1.94
C SER A 271 9.53 -27.94 1.32
N PRO A 272 8.40 -27.49 1.90
CA PRO A 272 7.06 -27.71 1.37
C PRO A 272 6.70 -26.78 0.19
N LEU A 273 7.50 -25.73 -0.05
CA LEU A 273 7.28 -24.77 -1.14
C LEU A 273 7.32 -25.46 -2.51
N GLU A 274 6.24 -25.33 -3.27
CA GLU A 274 6.18 -25.74 -4.68
C GLU A 274 6.65 -24.60 -5.59
N VAL A 275 7.44 -24.91 -6.62
CA VAL A 275 7.93 -23.91 -7.58
C VAL A 275 7.62 -24.34 -9.01
N GLU A 276 7.07 -23.42 -9.82
CA GLU A 276 6.82 -23.59 -11.24
C GLU A 276 7.23 -22.32 -12.01
N ALA A 277 7.44 -22.42 -13.32
CA ALA A 277 7.62 -21.25 -14.18
C ALA A 277 6.31 -20.92 -14.90
N ALA A 278 5.95 -19.64 -14.94
CA ALA A 278 4.81 -19.15 -15.70
C ALA A 278 5.00 -19.46 -17.19
N ALA A 279 3.96 -19.98 -17.83
CA ALA A 279 3.90 -20.21 -19.27
C ALA A 279 2.63 -19.59 -19.84
N GLU A 280 2.68 -19.05 -21.06
CA GLU A 280 1.47 -18.66 -21.77
C GLU A 280 0.46 -19.81 -21.85
N GLY A 281 -0.80 -19.54 -21.51
CA GLY A 281 -1.86 -20.54 -21.43
C GLY A 281 -1.94 -21.30 -20.12
N LEU A 282 -0.92 -21.22 -19.24
CA LEU A 282 -0.99 -21.80 -17.90
C LEU A 282 -2.21 -21.25 -17.16
N SER A 283 -3.04 -22.16 -16.63
CA SER A 283 -4.25 -21.84 -15.89
C SER A 283 -4.22 -22.53 -14.54
N LEU A 284 -4.34 -21.75 -13.47
CA LEU A 284 -4.29 -22.22 -12.08
C LEU A 284 -5.64 -21.92 -11.42
N HIS A 285 -6.20 -22.93 -10.76
CA HIS A 285 -7.40 -22.80 -9.94
C HIS A 285 -6.97 -22.80 -8.48
N LEU A 286 -7.44 -21.81 -7.74
CA LEU A 286 -7.23 -21.68 -6.32
C LEU A 286 -8.56 -21.90 -5.62
N SER A 287 -8.55 -22.76 -4.61
CA SER A 287 -9.67 -22.93 -3.68
C SER A 287 -9.07 -22.88 -2.30
N GLY A 288 -9.42 -21.86 -1.52
CA GLY A 288 -8.96 -21.75 -0.14
C GLY A 288 -10.10 -22.01 0.84
N ASP A 289 -9.76 -22.14 2.12
CA ASP A 289 -10.76 -22.18 3.19
C ASP A 289 -11.11 -20.73 3.55
N PRO A 290 -12.39 -20.29 3.41
CA PRO A 290 -12.82 -18.95 3.80
C PRO A 290 -12.47 -18.59 5.26
N LYS A 291 -12.33 -19.60 6.13
CA LYS A 291 -11.93 -19.43 7.53
C LYS A 291 -10.42 -19.29 7.73
N SER A 292 -9.64 -19.60 6.69
CA SER A 292 -8.17 -19.57 6.70
C SER A 292 -7.59 -18.27 6.16
N LEU A 293 -8.40 -17.41 5.52
CA LEU A 293 -7.97 -16.06 5.19
C LEU A 293 -7.64 -15.35 6.50
N PRO A 294 -6.38 -14.95 6.73
CA PRO A 294 -6.05 -14.23 7.93
C PRO A 294 -6.89 -12.95 7.96
N GLU A 295 -7.42 -12.57 9.14
CA GLU A 295 -8.08 -11.25 9.36
C GLU A 295 -7.19 -10.03 8.97
N ARG A 296 -5.96 -10.27 8.51
CA ARG A 296 -4.89 -9.31 8.23
C ARG A 296 -5.06 -8.44 6.98
N SER A 297 -5.91 -8.78 6.01
CA SER A 297 -5.93 -8.06 4.71
C SER A 297 -6.73 -6.76 4.67
N LYS A 298 -7.13 -6.23 5.82
CA LYS A 298 -7.57 -4.83 5.87
C LYS A 298 -6.32 -3.97 5.91
N ALA A 299 -5.63 -3.80 4.78
CA ALA A 299 -4.53 -2.83 4.77
C ALA A 299 -5.12 -1.48 5.14
N HIS A 300 -4.54 -0.88 6.17
CA HIS A 300 -5.29 0.09 6.94
C HIS A 300 -5.23 1.53 6.40
N PHE A 301 -5.23 1.62 5.07
CA PHE A 301 -5.25 2.87 4.33
C PHE A 301 -5.83 2.62 2.94
N LEU A 302 -6.71 3.49 2.45
CA LEU A 302 -7.33 3.30 1.15
C LEU A 302 -6.34 3.61 0.03
N ALA A 303 -6.07 2.65 -0.86
CA ALA A 303 -5.10 2.81 -1.95
C ALA A 303 -5.48 3.92 -2.94
N GLU A 304 -6.76 4.31 -3.02
CA GLU A 304 -7.27 5.39 -3.87
C GLU A 304 -7.24 6.78 -3.18
N THR A 305 -6.64 6.90 -1.99
CA THR A 305 -6.68 8.16 -1.25
C THR A 305 -6.04 9.29 -2.07
N PRO A 306 -6.73 10.43 -2.25
CA PRO A 306 -6.17 11.56 -2.96
C PRO A 306 -4.89 12.06 -2.28
N ILE A 307 -3.75 11.83 -2.93
CA ILE A 307 -2.48 12.39 -2.43
C ILE A 307 -2.54 13.92 -2.49
N ASN A 308 -2.35 14.56 -1.35
CA ASN A 308 -2.20 16.00 -1.29
C ASN A 308 -0.76 16.39 -1.66
N ILE A 309 -0.54 16.75 -2.93
CA ILE A 309 0.78 17.17 -3.43
C ILE A 309 1.29 18.43 -2.68
N PHE A 310 0.41 19.23 -2.05
CA PHE A 310 0.83 20.36 -1.23
C PHE A 310 1.62 19.93 0.03
N SER A 311 1.50 18.69 0.48
CA SER A 311 2.37 18.16 1.55
C SER A 311 3.84 18.00 1.10
N VAL A 312 4.08 17.84 -0.20
CA VAL A 312 5.39 17.70 -0.85
C VAL A 312 6.09 19.07 -1.04
N THR A 313 5.45 20.18 -0.66
CA THR A 313 6.08 21.53 -0.69
C THR A 313 7.03 21.79 0.48
N ARG A 314 7.06 20.93 1.51
CA ARG A 314 8.04 21.04 2.59
C ARG A 314 9.42 20.59 2.10
N PRO A 315 10.51 21.25 2.51
CA PRO A 315 11.82 20.94 1.95
C PRO A 315 12.31 19.56 2.37
N ALA A 316 12.94 18.82 1.47
CA ALA A 316 13.81 17.72 1.81
C ALA A 316 15.13 18.26 2.38
N LEU A 317 15.69 17.62 3.40
CA LEU A 317 16.98 17.99 3.97
C LEU A 317 18.03 16.93 3.64
N LEU A 318 19.19 17.36 3.15
CA LEU A 318 20.29 16.48 2.77
C LEU A 318 21.51 16.80 3.61
N TYR A 319 22.11 15.81 4.24
CA TYR A 319 23.41 15.94 4.89
C TYR A 319 24.34 14.83 4.40
N LEU A 320 25.13 15.14 3.37
CA LEU A 320 26.10 14.22 2.77
C LEU A 320 27.43 14.94 2.56
N ALA A 321 28.53 14.29 2.93
CA ALA A 321 29.88 14.77 2.68
C ALA A 321 30.42 14.32 1.31
N ASP A 322 29.83 13.29 0.70
CA ASP A 322 30.17 12.85 -0.66
C ASP A 322 29.50 13.76 -1.68
N SER A 323 30.29 14.55 -2.39
CA SER A 323 29.79 15.52 -3.36
C SER A 323 29.13 14.87 -4.58
N ALA A 324 29.55 13.66 -4.97
CA ALA A 324 28.97 12.96 -6.12
C ALA A 324 27.58 12.40 -5.77
N MET A 325 27.45 11.73 -4.61
CA MET A 325 26.14 11.26 -4.12
C MET A 325 25.21 12.45 -3.85
N SER A 326 25.72 13.51 -3.22
CA SER A 326 24.94 14.73 -2.95
C SER A 326 24.43 15.38 -4.24
N ALA A 327 25.25 15.44 -5.29
CA ALA A 327 24.84 15.98 -6.59
C ALA A 327 23.75 15.14 -7.26
N ILE A 328 23.89 13.82 -7.29
CA ILE A 328 22.88 12.91 -7.87
C ILE A 328 21.55 13.05 -7.12
N LEU A 329 21.58 13.06 -5.78
CA LEU A 329 20.36 13.18 -4.97
C LEU A 329 19.72 14.55 -5.08
N SER A 330 20.51 15.62 -5.08
CA SER A 330 20.01 16.98 -5.28
C SER A 330 19.32 17.14 -6.64
N GLU A 331 19.92 16.61 -7.71
CA GLU A 331 19.31 16.65 -9.05
C GLU A 331 18.05 15.77 -9.10
N ALA A 332 18.06 14.58 -8.47
CA ALA A 332 16.89 13.73 -8.39
C ALA A 332 15.70 14.45 -7.72
N ILE A 333 15.92 15.05 -6.55
CA ILE A 333 14.89 15.78 -5.79
C ILE A 333 14.37 16.99 -6.57
N LYS A 334 15.27 17.71 -7.24
CA LYS A 334 14.95 18.86 -8.09
C LYS A 334 14.05 18.48 -9.26
N ILE A 335 14.34 17.38 -9.96
CA ILE A 335 13.52 16.90 -11.09
C ILE A 335 12.13 16.49 -10.60
N GLU A 336 12.01 15.92 -9.41
CA GLU A 336 10.72 15.59 -8.80
C GLU A 336 9.94 16.82 -8.29
N GLY A 337 10.51 18.02 -8.38
CA GLY A 337 9.86 19.27 -8.00
C GLY A 337 9.72 19.49 -6.49
N ILE A 338 10.47 18.74 -5.67
CA ILE A 338 10.44 18.85 -4.22
C ILE A 338 11.45 19.94 -3.80
N PRO A 339 11.05 20.95 -3.01
CA PRO A 339 12.01 21.90 -2.45
C PRO A 339 13.05 21.16 -1.60
N PHE A 340 14.30 21.61 -1.57
CA PHE A 340 15.31 20.95 -0.73
C PHE A 340 16.39 21.91 -0.24
N ARG A 341 17.09 21.49 0.81
CA ARG A 341 18.24 22.19 1.36
C ARG A 341 19.35 21.20 1.70
N VAL A 342 20.59 21.54 1.35
CA VAL A 342 21.78 20.81 1.78
C VAL A 342 22.27 21.44 3.08
N MET A 343 22.41 20.62 4.12
CA MET A 343 22.82 21.02 5.46
C MET A 343 24.33 21.01 5.57
N ALA A 344 24.88 22.00 6.27
CA ALA A 344 26.33 22.12 6.47
C ALA A 344 26.85 21.13 7.53
N ASP A 345 26.04 20.84 8.55
CA ASP A 345 26.39 19.99 9.68
C ASP A 345 25.15 19.33 10.31
N ASP A 346 25.39 18.40 11.24
CA ASP A 346 24.38 17.66 11.99
C ASP A 346 23.49 18.55 12.86
N LYS A 347 24.03 19.62 13.43
CA LYS A 347 23.27 20.61 14.23
C LYS A 347 22.29 21.40 13.39
N ALA A 348 22.70 21.84 12.20
CA ALA A 348 21.86 22.52 11.23
C ALA A 348 20.74 21.59 10.73
N LEU A 349 21.05 20.31 10.49
CA LEU A 349 20.06 19.30 10.15
C LEU A 349 19.02 19.13 11.26
N LEU A 350 19.44 18.92 12.51
CA LEU A 350 18.53 18.76 13.66
C LEU A 350 17.61 19.96 13.83
N ARG A 351 18.16 21.19 13.76
CA ARG A 351 17.37 22.42 13.79
C ARG A 351 16.38 22.47 12.62
N GLY A 352 16.84 22.12 11.42
CA GLY A 352 16.03 22.06 10.22
C GLY A 352 14.82 21.14 10.36
N VAL A 353 15.01 19.97 10.97
CA VAL A 353 13.92 19.01 11.25
C VAL A 353 12.89 19.61 12.20
N ILE A 354 13.34 20.19 13.32
CA ILE A 354 12.46 20.80 14.34
C ILE A 354 11.63 21.95 13.76
N GLU A 355 12.28 22.86 13.03
CA GLU A 355 11.67 24.11 12.59
C GLU A 355 10.81 23.96 11.33
N ASN A 356 11.17 23.03 10.43
CA ASN A 356 10.59 22.99 9.08
C ASN A 356 9.71 21.76 8.80
N SER A 357 9.68 20.77 9.71
CA SER A 357 8.94 19.51 9.54
C SER A 357 9.11 18.90 8.13
N PRO A 358 10.35 18.62 7.71
CA PRO A 358 10.70 18.31 6.33
C PRO A 358 9.93 17.13 5.74
N SER A 359 9.83 17.08 4.40
CA SER A 359 9.15 15.98 3.69
C SER A 359 9.98 14.69 3.60
N LEU A 360 11.30 14.83 3.69
CA LEU A 360 12.30 13.77 3.57
C LEU A 360 13.63 14.24 4.19
N VAL A 361 14.35 13.34 4.85
CA VAL A 361 15.71 13.57 5.34
C VAL A 361 16.64 12.51 4.78
N LEU A 362 17.70 12.92 4.09
CA LEU A 362 18.76 12.05 3.56
C LEU A 362 20.06 12.32 4.31
N ILE A 363 20.64 11.30 4.93
CA ILE A 363 21.85 11.44 5.76
C ILE A 363 22.89 10.43 5.29
N GLU A 364 24.10 10.87 5.01
CA GLU A 364 25.19 9.93 4.74
C GLU A 364 25.53 9.11 5.99
N HIS A 365 25.76 7.82 5.83
CA HIS A 365 26.34 6.97 6.85
C HIS A 365 27.66 6.39 6.34
N ASN A 366 28.76 6.97 6.80
CA ASN A 366 30.12 6.58 6.45
C ASN A 366 31.07 6.90 7.62
N PRO A 367 30.98 6.15 8.73
CA PRO A 367 31.83 6.40 9.90
C PRO A 367 33.32 6.17 9.58
N PRO A 368 34.24 6.97 10.14
CA PRO A 368 34.01 7.98 11.16
C PRO A 368 33.63 9.37 10.61
N ARG A 369 33.53 9.55 9.28
CA ARG A 369 33.28 10.87 8.65
C ARG A 369 31.91 11.42 9.04
N ILE A 370 30.87 10.62 8.84
CA ILE A 370 29.51 10.92 9.28
C ILE A 370 28.92 9.64 9.87
N ASP A 371 28.57 9.66 11.15
CA ASP A 371 27.74 8.63 11.76
C ASP A 371 26.26 8.99 11.58
N GLY A 372 25.73 8.69 10.40
CA GLY A 372 24.32 8.95 10.08
C GLY A 372 23.33 8.25 11.02
N LEU A 373 23.73 7.14 11.66
CA LEU A 373 22.86 6.37 12.54
C LEU A 373 22.71 7.07 13.90
N GLU A 374 23.81 7.62 14.44
CA GLU A 374 23.75 8.46 15.63
C GLU A 374 22.88 9.70 15.42
N ILE A 375 23.03 10.36 14.27
CA ILE A 375 22.22 11.54 13.90
C ILE A 375 20.75 11.15 13.76
N ALA A 376 20.45 10.00 13.14
CA ALA A 376 19.09 9.49 13.04
C ALA A 376 18.45 9.24 14.40
N ARG A 377 19.18 8.65 15.35
CA ARG A 377 18.72 8.49 16.74
C ARG A 377 18.43 9.84 17.39
N ALA A 378 19.27 10.85 17.15
CA ALA A 378 19.05 12.20 17.66
C ALA A 378 17.77 12.83 17.09
N ILE A 379 17.50 12.66 15.80
CA ILE A 379 16.26 13.12 15.16
C ILE A 379 15.03 12.44 15.79
N ARG A 380 15.04 11.11 15.92
CA ARG A 380 13.91 10.36 16.50
C ARG A 380 13.60 10.77 17.95
N ARG A 381 14.63 11.04 18.77
CA ARG A 381 14.45 11.54 20.15
C ARG A 381 13.70 12.89 20.19
N VAL A 382 13.88 13.72 19.17
CA VAL A 382 13.28 15.06 19.10
C VAL A 382 11.88 15.03 18.51
N GLU A 383 11.60 14.11 17.59
CA GLU A 383 10.25 13.91 17.05
C GLU A 383 9.29 13.35 18.12
N GLY A 384 9.79 12.49 19.02
CA GLY A 384 9.01 11.82 20.05
C GLY A 384 8.03 10.79 19.49
N ASP A 385 7.15 10.25 20.35
CA ASP A 385 6.24 9.15 19.99
C ASP A 385 4.92 9.63 19.35
N GLY A 386 4.67 10.94 19.28
CA GLY A 386 3.35 11.51 18.95
C GLY A 386 3.26 12.30 17.64
N LYS A 387 4.30 12.34 16.80
CA LYS A 387 4.33 13.06 15.51
C LYS A 387 4.52 12.09 14.34
N ILE A 388 4.10 12.51 13.14
CA ILE A 388 4.49 11.87 11.88
C ILE A 388 6.01 11.94 11.80
N GLN A 389 6.68 10.80 11.98
CA GLN A 389 8.13 10.71 11.83
C GLN A 389 8.51 11.02 10.39
N VAL A 390 9.45 11.94 10.21
CA VAL A 390 9.98 12.23 8.88
C VAL A 390 10.64 10.97 8.31
N PRO A 391 10.43 10.66 7.01
CA PRO A 391 11.20 9.66 6.30
C PRO A 391 12.66 10.01 6.42
N LEU A 392 13.40 9.14 7.10
CA LEU A 392 14.83 9.30 7.31
C LEU A 392 15.53 8.19 6.54
N VAL A 393 16.31 8.56 5.54
CA VAL A 393 17.03 7.62 4.70
C VAL A 393 18.51 7.77 4.93
N LEU A 394 19.17 6.66 5.26
CA LEU A 394 20.61 6.60 5.36
C LEU A 394 21.23 6.29 4.00
N VAL A 395 22.19 7.08 3.56
CA VAL A 395 22.88 6.94 2.28
C VAL A 395 24.28 6.39 2.54
N SER A 396 24.62 5.24 2.00
CA SER A 396 25.92 4.58 2.28
C SER A 396 26.62 4.13 1.00
N ALA A 397 27.95 4.22 1.02
CA ALA A 397 28.82 3.63 0.01
C ALA A 397 29.21 2.21 0.45
N GLY A 398 28.47 1.19 0.01
CA GLY A 398 28.79 -0.22 0.29
C GLY A 398 27.64 -1.03 0.89
N SER A 399 27.94 -2.22 1.40
CA SER A 399 26.93 -3.17 1.89
C SER A 399 26.09 -2.63 3.06
N HIS A 400 24.83 -3.05 3.13
CA HIS A 400 23.96 -2.79 4.28
C HIS A 400 24.65 -3.19 5.59
N PRO A 401 24.71 -2.32 6.61
CA PRO A 401 25.04 -2.78 7.95
C PRO A 401 24.00 -3.81 8.40
N ALA A 402 24.46 -4.83 9.13
CA ALA A 402 23.76 -6.10 9.35
C ALA A 402 22.39 -6.02 10.06
N SER A 403 21.96 -4.84 10.51
CA SER A 403 20.63 -4.64 11.08
C SER A 403 20.20 -3.18 10.94
N LEU A 404 19.03 -2.94 10.36
CA LEU A 404 18.22 -1.81 10.82
C LEU A 404 17.85 -2.10 12.28
N GLU A 405 18.36 -1.29 13.22
CA GLU A 405 17.67 -1.15 14.50
C GLU A 405 16.26 -0.62 14.17
N SER A 406 15.25 -1.45 14.46
CA SER A 406 13.86 -1.21 14.07
C SER A 406 13.41 0.21 14.46
N GLY A 407 12.94 0.99 13.49
CA GLY A 407 12.33 2.31 13.71
C GLY A 407 13.26 3.53 13.63
N ILE A 408 14.59 3.37 13.53
CA ILE A 408 15.50 4.53 13.49
C ILE A 408 15.53 5.19 12.11
N ALA A 409 15.85 4.41 11.07
CA ALA A 409 15.82 4.86 9.69
C ALA A 409 14.59 4.26 8.98
N THR A 410 13.97 5.07 8.13
CA THR A 410 12.89 4.65 7.25
C THR A 410 13.40 3.76 6.13
N ASP A 411 14.60 4.05 5.59
CA ASP A 411 15.17 3.32 4.47
C ASP A 411 16.70 3.49 4.37
N TRP A 412 17.33 2.72 3.49
CA TRP A 412 18.72 2.91 3.09
C TRP A 412 18.82 3.11 1.58
N LEU A 413 19.67 4.03 1.15
CA LEU A 413 20.09 4.17 -0.23
C LEU A 413 21.55 3.77 -0.36
N ILE A 414 21.78 2.63 -1.01
CA ILE A 414 23.11 2.04 -1.14
C ILE A 414 23.71 2.38 -2.51
N ALA A 415 24.87 3.01 -2.51
CA ALA A 415 25.65 3.26 -3.72
C ALA A 415 26.35 1.97 -4.21
N PRO A 416 26.59 1.82 -5.53
CA PRO A 416 26.29 2.79 -6.58
C PRO A 416 24.80 2.83 -6.96
N PHE A 417 24.28 4.03 -7.21
CA PHE A 417 22.96 4.24 -7.79
C PHE A 417 23.03 5.31 -8.88
N ASN A 418 22.19 5.18 -9.90
CA ASN A 418 22.04 6.19 -10.94
C ASN A 418 20.94 7.20 -10.57
N LEU A 419 20.85 8.28 -11.36
CA LEU A 419 19.86 9.34 -11.17
C LEU A 419 18.41 8.82 -11.23
N SER A 420 18.10 7.90 -12.15
CA SER A 420 16.75 7.36 -12.31
C SER A 420 16.29 6.57 -11.08
N TYR A 421 17.17 5.72 -10.55
CA TYR A 421 16.90 4.96 -9.34
C TYR A 421 16.69 5.89 -8.14
N ALA A 422 17.59 6.86 -7.95
CA ALA A 422 17.45 7.86 -6.87
C ALA A 422 16.11 8.60 -6.95
N ARG A 423 15.70 9.06 -8.14
CA ARG A 423 14.41 9.73 -8.36
C ARG A 423 13.23 8.88 -7.91
N THR A 424 13.20 7.61 -8.29
CA THR A 424 12.08 6.72 -7.95
C THR A 424 12.02 6.44 -6.45
N ARG A 425 13.17 6.24 -5.80
CA ARG A 425 13.22 6.07 -4.34
C ARG A 425 12.71 7.32 -3.61
N ILE A 426 13.19 8.50 -4.02
CA ILE A 426 12.75 9.80 -3.49
C ILE A 426 11.25 9.99 -3.67
N ARG A 427 10.73 9.68 -4.87
CA ARG A 427 9.29 9.72 -5.15
C ARG A 427 8.53 8.80 -4.20
N ALA A 428 8.93 7.54 -4.05
CA ALA A 428 8.26 6.60 -3.15
C ALA A 428 8.25 7.09 -1.69
N TRP A 429 9.37 7.64 -1.18
CA TRP A 429 9.44 8.17 0.17
C TRP A 429 8.57 9.43 0.36
N ALA A 430 8.60 10.36 -0.60
CA ALA A 430 7.79 11.58 -0.57
C ALA A 430 6.28 11.27 -0.64
N LEU A 431 5.89 10.26 -1.42
CA LEU A 431 4.49 9.83 -1.50
C LEU A 431 4.03 9.12 -0.21
N ARG A 432 4.93 8.44 0.51
CA ARG A 432 4.63 7.86 1.83
C ARG A 432 4.38 8.93 2.90
N THR A 433 4.99 10.12 2.78
CA THR A 433 4.72 11.26 3.67
C THR A 433 3.55 12.13 3.27
N ALA A 434 3.14 12.05 2.01
CA ALA A 434 2.06 12.87 1.48
C ALA A 434 0.65 12.45 1.93
N ILE A 435 0.59 11.50 2.86
CA ILE A 435 -0.60 10.98 3.52
C ILE A 435 -0.35 11.15 5.02
N ARG A 436 -0.85 12.24 5.60
CA ARG A 436 -0.62 12.60 7.02
C ARG A 436 -1.52 11.86 8.01
N TRP A 437 -2.47 11.06 7.56
CA TRP A 437 -3.44 10.46 8.48
C TRP A 437 -2.79 9.39 9.38
N ILE A 438 -2.83 9.65 10.69
CA ILE A 438 -2.22 8.83 11.74
C ILE A 438 -3.28 7.87 12.29
N ARG A 439 -2.93 6.59 12.42
CA ARG A 439 -3.80 5.59 13.07
C ARG A 439 -3.72 5.73 14.59
N ALA A 440 -4.78 5.37 15.28
CA ALA A 440 -4.68 5.19 16.72
C ALA A 440 -3.85 3.95 17.04
N ASP A 441 -2.93 4.07 17.99
CA ASP A 441 -2.22 2.92 18.52
C ASP A 441 -3.17 1.94 19.19
N ILE A 442 -2.76 0.67 19.27
CA ILE A 442 -3.54 -0.36 19.93
C ILE A 442 -3.43 -0.15 21.46
N PRO A 443 -4.56 -0.10 22.21
CA PRO A 443 -4.55 -0.09 23.67
C PRO A 443 -3.70 -1.23 24.27
N VAL A 444 -2.97 -0.95 25.34
CA VAL A 444 -2.14 -1.97 26.03
C VAL A 444 -2.99 -3.14 26.54
N ASP A 445 -4.25 -2.88 26.91
CA ASP A 445 -5.23 -3.85 27.41
C ASP A 445 -6.19 -4.37 26.32
N GLU A 446 -5.80 -4.33 25.05
CA GLU A 446 -6.69 -4.61 23.90
C GLU A 446 -7.46 -5.93 24.00
N ASN A 447 -6.79 -7.04 24.32
CA ASN A 447 -7.43 -8.35 24.39
C ASN A 447 -8.56 -8.38 25.44
N ARG A 448 -8.33 -7.74 26.59
CA ARG A 448 -9.33 -7.65 27.65
C ARG A 448 -10.47 -6.74 27.23
N ARG A 449 -10.15 -5.56 26.70
CA ARG A 449 -11.12 -4.58 26.21
C ARG A 449 -12.07 -5.17 25.15
N LEU A 450 -11.52 -5.97 24.21
CA LEU A 450 -12.30 -6.67 23.20
C LEU A 450 -13.19 -7.75 23.81
N SER A 451 -12.66 -8.55 24.75
CA SER A 451 -13.47 -9.53 25.49
C SER A 451 -14.67 -8.87 26.15
N GLU A 452 -14.45 -7.79 26.91
CA GLU A 452 -15.53 -7.06 27.60
C GLU A 452 -16.54 -6.45 26.61
N LEU A 453 -16.07 -5.89 25.48
CA LEU A 453 -16.96 -5.39 24.44
C LEU A 453 -17.83 -6.50 23.83
N HIS A 454 -17.26 -7.68 23.60
CA HIS A 454 -17.97 -8.82 23.03
C HIS A 454 -18.93 -9.45 24.05
N ASP A 455 -18.57 -9.49 25.32
CA ASP A 455 -19.39 -10.00 26.43
C ASP A 455 -20.67 -9.16 26.64
N LEU A 456 -20.63 -7.87 26.29
CA LEU A 456 -21.82 -7.03 26.23
C LEU A 456 -22.81 -7.42 25.14
N ALA A 457 -22.47 -8.30 24.18
CA ALA A 457 -23.36 -8.75 23.09
C ALA A 457 -24.13 -7.60 22.39
N ILE A 458 -23.51 -6.41 22.32
CA ILE A 458 -24.15 -5.16 21.86
C ILE A 458 -23.82 -4.84 20.41
N LEU A 459 -22.71 -5.35 19.89
CA LEU A 459 -22.31 -5.22 18.48
C LEU A 459 -23.33 -5.91 17.57
N ASP A 460 -23.53 -5.35 16.38
CA ASP A 460 -24.45 -5.85 15.34
C ASP A 460 -25.91 -6.00 15.77
N THR A 461 -26.29 -5.44 16.92
CA THR A 461 -27.67 -5.43 17.37
C THR A 461 -28.50 -4.41 16.59
N PRO A 462 -29.82 -4.62 16.42
CA PRO A 462 -30.70 -3.65 15.77
C PRO A 462 -30.66 -2.26 16.45
N ARG A 463 -31.16 -1.27 15.71
CA ARG A 463 -31.38 0.09 16.22
C ARG A 463 -32.23 0.04 17.50
N ASP A 464 -31.90 0.92 18.42
CA ASP A 464 -32.49 0.94 19.76
C ASP A 464 -32.79 2.39 20.13
N ASP A 465 -34.08 2.71 20.18
CA ASP A 465 -34.61 4.08 20.37
C ASP A 465 -34.04 4.77 21.62
N ARG A 466 -33.63 4.01 22.63
CA ARG A 466 -33.02 4.55 23.86
C ARG A 466 -31.70 5.26 23.55
N PHE A 467 -30.87 4.67 22.68
CA PHE A 467 -29.61 5.25 22.23
C PHE A 467 -29.83 6.31 21.14
N ASP A 468 -30.75 6.06 20.19
CA ASP A 468 -31.09 7.00 19.10
C ASP A 468 -31.69 8.32 19.62
N ARG A 469 -32.38 8.28 20.76
CA ARG A 469 -32.83 9.51 21.43
C ARG A 469 -31.65 10.34 21.95
N LEU A 470 -30.59 9.72 22.48
CA LEU A 470 -29.44 10.44 23.03
C LEU A 470 -28.65 11.16 21.93
N THR A 471 -28.33 10.48 20.83
CA THR A 471 -27.60 11.10 19.70
C THR A 471 -28.40 12.22 19.05
N ARG A 472 -29.71 12.04 18.85
CA ARG A 472 -30.58 13.10 18.32
C ARG A 472 -30.66 14.33 19.23
N ILE A 473 -30.77 14.14 20.55
CA ILE A 473 -30.80 15.27 21.50
C ILE A 473 -29.44 15.96 21.54
N ALA A 474 -28.33 15.21 21.55
CA ALA A 474 -26.99 15.78 21.51
C ALA A 474 -26.76 16.61 20.24
N ALA A 475 -27.12 16.09 19.07
CA ALA A 475 -27.01 16.82 17.81
C ALA A 475 -27.75 18.17 17.86
N ALA A 476 -28.96 18.19 18.43
CA ALA A 476 -29.73 19.42 18.63
C ALA A 476 -29.13 20.35 19.70
N ALA A 477 -28.65 19.80 20.82
CA ALA A 477 -28.10 20.58 21.93
C ALA A 477 -26.80 21.29 21.55
N PHE A 478 -25.93 20.64 20.77
CA PHE A 478 -24.66 21.20 20.31
C PHE A 478 -24.78 21.92 18.94
N ASP A 479 -25.96 21.93 18.32
CA ASP A 479 -26.21 22.42 16.98
C ASP A 479 -25.22 21.84 15.95
N VAL A 480 -25.04 20.53 15.95
CA VAL A 480 -24.11 19.79 15.07
C VAL A 480 -24.85 18.83 14.16
N PRO A 481 -24.37 18.61 12.93
CA PRO A 481 -25.02 17.71 11.99
C PRO A 481 -24.83 16.23 12.36
N ILE A 482 -23.80 15.87 13.14
CA ILE A 482 -23.43 14.48 13.41
C ILE A 482 -23.26 14.26 14.92
N ALA A 483 -23.91 13.22 15.44
CA ALA A 483 -23.71 12.72 16.80
C ALA A 483 -23.80 11.18 16.82
N LEU A 484 -22.86 10.52 17.48
CA LEU A 484 -22.67 9.07 17.40
C LEU A 484 -22.43 8.47 18.77
N ILE A 485 -22.95 7.25 18.96
CA ILE A 485 -22.49 6.32 19.99
C ILE A 485 -21.73 5.22 19.26
N SER A 486 -20.43 5.21 19.46
CA SER A 486 -19.47 4.51 18.62
C SER A 486 -18.71 3.48 19.46
N LEU A 487 -18.79 2.21 19.11
CA LEU A 487 -18.07 1.11 19.75
C LEU A 487 -16.90 0.70 18.85
N VAL A 488 -15.69 0.57 19.41
CA VAL A 488 -14.48 0.30 18.63
C VAL A 488 -14.13 -1.18 18.79
N ASP A 489 -14.28 -1.96 17.72
CA ASP A 489 -13.94 -3.39 17.68
C ASP A 489 -12.47 -3.59 17.29
N SER A 490 -12.06 -4.82 16.97
CA SER A 490 -10.68 -5.13 16.56
C SER A 490 -10.26 -4.36 15.30
N ASP A 491 -11.16 -4.24 14.30
CA ASP A 491 -10.85 -3.72 12.96
C ASP A 491 -11.84 -2.67 12.44
N ARG A 492 -12.94 -2.44 13.17
CA ARG A 492 -13.99 -1.50 12.80
C ARG A 492 -14.40 -0.60 13.96
N GLN A 493 -15.08 0.47 13.59
CA GLN A 493 -15.85 1.31 14.48
C GLN A 493 -17.34 1.10 14.14
N TRP A 494 -18.09 0.50 15.05
CA TRP A 494 -19.50 0.19 14.85
C TRP A 494 -20.40 1.20 15.58
N PHE A 495 -21.46 1.67 14.92
CA PHE A 495 -22.35 2.69 15.47
C PHE A 495 -23.56 2.06 16.16
N LYS A 496 -23.56 2.05 17.49
CA LYS A 496 -24.75 1.65 18.26
C LYS A 496 -25.91 2.61 18.03
N SER A 497 -25.57 3.88 17.82
CA SER A 497 -26.50 4.91 17.40
C SER A 497 -25.79 5.92 16.52
N SER A 498 -26.47 6.35 15.47
CA SER A 498 -25.97 7.33 14.50
C SER A 498 -27.07 8.34 14.16
N PHE A 499 -26.78 9.62 14.39
CA PHE A 499 -27.58 10.73 13.90
C PHE A 499 -26.78 11.51 12.86
N GLY A 500 -27.41 11.76 11.70
CA GLY A 500 -26.85 12.60 10.62
C GLY A 500 -25.78 11.95 9.74
N LEU A 501 -25.44 10.68 9.98
CA LEU A 501 -24.52 9.90 9.14
C LEU A 501 -25.22 8.65 8.60
N ASN A 502 -25.24 8.49 7.27
CA ASN A 502 -25.83 7.32 6.61
C ASN A 502 -24.81 6.16 6.51
N ALA A 503 -24.34 5.70 7.67
CA ALA A 503 -23.44 4.57 7.82
C ALA A 503 -23.73 3.86 9.15
N THR A 504 -23.51 2.54 9.18
CA THR A 504 -23.63 1.70 10.39
C THR A 504 -22.28 1.39 11.02
N GLU A 505 -21.20 1.52 10.25
CA GLU A 505 -19.83 1.34 10.72
C GLU A 505 -18.84 2.05 9.81
N THR A 506 -17.60 2.20 10.28
CA THR A 506 -16.43 2.64 9.51
C THR A 506 -15.21 1.79 9.86
N SER A 507 -14.13 1.86 9.08
CA SER A 507 -12.83 1.29 9.49
C SER A 507 -12.37 1.92 10.82
N ARG A 508 -11.79 1.09 11.72
CA ARG A 508 -11.19 1.55 12.98
C ARG A 508 -10.04 2.51 12.73
N ASP A 509 -9.31 2.33 11.65
CA ASP A 509 -8.15 3.15 11.38
C ASP A 509 -8.60 4.59 11.13
N ALA A 510 -9.61 4.79 10.27
CA ALA A 510 -10.11 6.12 9.95
C ALA A 510 -10.86 6.77 11.13
N ALA A 511 -11.13 6.02 12.20
CA ALA A 511 -11.95 6.46 13.32
C ALA A 511 -11.22 7.40 14.27
N PHE A 512 -11.72 8.63 14.39
CA PHE A 512 -11.36 9.55 15.47
C PHE A 512 -11.55 8.92 16.85
N CYS A 513 -12.58 8.08 17.02
CA CYS A 513 -12.89 7.42 18.28
C CYS A 513 -11.83 6.41 18.69
N ALA A 514 -11.08 5.82 17.75
CA ALA A 514 -10.01 4.90 18.09
C ALA A 514 -8.89 5.60 18.88
N HIS A 515 -8.60 6.88 18.58
CA HIS A 515 -7.63 7.67 19.35
C HIS A 515 -8.10 7.94 20.78
N VAL A 516 -9.39 8.22 20.96
CA VAL A 516 -10.02 8.40 22.28
C VAL A 516 -9.96 7.10 23.09
N VAL A 517 -10.25 5.96 22.44
CA VAL A 517 -10.19 4.63 23.07
C VAL A 517 -8.76 4.27 23.48
N HIS A 518 -7.78 4.53 22.61
CA HIS A 518 -6.35 4.34 22.92
C HIS A 518 -5.91 5.17 24.13
N GLN A 519 -6.23 6.46 24.13
CA GLN A 519 -5.76 7.39 25.17
C GLN A 519 -6.58 7.31 26.46
N LYS A 520 -7.79 6.73 26.41
CA LYS A 520 -8.79 6.72 27.50
C LYS A 520 -9.10 8.12 28.05
N LYS A 521 -9.04 9.14 27.19
CA LYS A 521 -9.25 10.55 27.52
C LYS A 521 -10.08 11.24 26.46
N GLU A 522 -10.80 12.29 26.84
CA GLU A 522 -11.52 13.12 25.89
C GLU A 522 -10.58 13.74 24.85
N MET A 523 -11.10 13.91 23.63
CA MET A 523 -10.38 14.52 22.52
C MET A 523 -11.29 15.54 21.85
N VAL A 524 -10.78 16.76 21.72
CA VAL A 524 -11.42 17.83 20.96
C VAL A 524 -10.47 18.24 19.83
N VAL A 525 -11.01 18.32 18.62
CA VAL A 525 -10.32 18.75 17.41
C VAL A 525 -11.12 19.90 16.80
N HIS A 526 -10.60 21.10 16.96
CA HIS A 526 -11.28 22.34 16.58
C HIS A 526 -11.38 22.53 15.06
N ASP A 527 -10.30 22.18 14.35
CA ASP A 527 -10.24 22.13 12.88
C ASP A 527 -9.41 20.92 12.44
N THR A 528 -10.06 19.91 11.85
CA THR A 528 -9.39 18.67 11.42
C THR A 528 -8.43 18.89 10.26
N LEU A 529 -8.55 19.98 9.48
CA LEU A 529 -7.56 20.31 8.44
C LEU A 529 -6.25 20.84 9.01
N GLN A 530 -6.26 21.32 10.25
CA GLN A 530 -5.08 21.82 10.96
C GLN A 530 -4.52 20.79 11.93
N ASP A 531 -5.25 19.71 12.20
CA ASP A 531 -4.80 18.60 13.03
C ASP A 531 -4.00 17.62 12.18
N ASP A 532 -2.69 17.54 12.44
CA ASP A 532 -1.78 16.65 11.70
C ASP A 532 -2.19 15.18 11.76
N ARG A 533 -2.98 14.75 12.75
CA ARG A 533 -3.50 13.36 12.81
C ARG A 533 -4.56 13.10 11.75
N PHE A 534 -5.32 14.11 11.36
CA PHE A 534 -6.58 13.95 10.63
C PHE A 534 -6.67 14.72 9.30
N ALA A 535 -5.74 15.63 8.99
CA ALA A 535 -5.84 16.51 7.82
C ALA A 535 -6.06 15.77 6.49
N ASP A 536 -5.45 14.59 6.34
CA ASP A 536 -5.60 13.74 5.14
C ASP A 536 -6.53 12.53 5.37
N ASN A 537 -7.23 12.46 6.51
CA ASN A 537 -8.13 11.35 6.84
C ASN A 537 -9.31 11.31 5.83
N PRO A 538 -9.73 10.13 5.34
CA PRO A 538 -10.84 10.00 4.38
C PRO A 538 -12.15 10.67 4.83
N LEU A 539 -12.44 10.68 6.13
CA LEU A 539 -13.63 11.33 6.69
C LEU A 539 -13.53 12.87 6.66
N VAL A 540 -12.32 13.41 6.51
CA VAL A 540 -12.01 14.85 6.42
C VAL A 540 -11.94 15.30 4.96
N THR A 541 -11.21 14.58 4.12
CA THR A 541 -11.00 14.95 2.71
C THR A 541 -12.17 14.54 1.81
N GLY A 542 -12.80 13.39 2.10
CA GLY A 542 -13.99 12.88 1.43
C GLY A 542 -15.30 13.19 2.19
N VAL A 543 -16.44 12.74 1.68
CA VAL A 543 -17.73 12.82 2.38
C VAL A 543 -17.64 11.97 3.67
N PRO A 544 -18.01 12.48 4.86
CA PRO A 544 -18.87 13.65 5.10
C PRO A 544 -18.14 15.01 5.24
N ARG A 545 -16.83 15.07 5.08
CA ARG A 545 -15.98 16.28 5.22
C ARG A 545 -15.99 16.83 6.65
N ILE A 546 -15.71 15.97 7.62
CA ILE A 546 -15.56 16.37 9.02
C ILE A 546 -14.51 17.48 9.12
N ARG A 547 -14.87 18.60 9.75
CA ARG A 547 -14.01 19.73 10.09
C ARG A 547 -13.86 19.92 11.60
N PHE A 548 -14.80 19.42 12.39
CA PHE A 548 -14.73 19.46 13.85
C PHE A 548 -15.09 18.08 14.42
N TYR A 549 -14.41 17.69 15.50
CA TYR A 549 -14.71 16.47 16.24
C TYR A 549 -14.54 16.70 17.74
N ALA A 550 -15.47 16.18 18.54
CA ALA A 550 -15.28 16.03 19.98
C ALA A 550 -15.83 14.68 20.45
N GLY A 551 -15.02 13.93 21.20
CA GLY A 551 -15.38 12.61 21.68
C GLY A 551 -14.92 12.38 23.11
N VAL A 552 -15.76 11.71 23.89
CA VAL A 552 -15.50 11.32 25.28
C VAL A 552 -15.54 9.79 25.42
N PRO A 553 -14.62 9.19 26.18
CA PRO A 553 -14.46 7.73 26.23
C PRO A 553 -15.59 7.04 27.00
N LEU A 554 -16.07 5.90 26.49
CA LEU A 554 -17.00 5.01 27.19
C LEU A 554 -16.19 3.95 27.95
N ILE A 555 -15.94 4.19 29.24
CA ILE A 555 -15.13 3.33 30.11
C ILE A 555 -16.06 2.50 31.00
N LEU A 556 -15.89 1.18 30.98
CA LEU A 556 -16.60 0.23 31.83
C LEU A 556 -16.04 0.22 33.25
N GLU A 557 -16.74 -0.44 34.19
CA GLU A 557 -16.35 -0.50 35.61
C GLU A 557 -14.98 -1.16 35.81
N ASP A 558 -14.62 -2.08 34.92
CA ASP A 558 -13.39 -2.85 34.95
C ASP A 558 -12.17 -2.07 34.41
N GLY A 559 -12.41 -0.85 33.89
CA GLY A 559 -11.40 0.04 33.30
C GLY A 559 -11.23 -0.08 31.78
N SER A 560 -11.96 -0.98 31.12
CA SER A 560 -11.92 -1.17 29.67
C SER A 560 -12.65 -0.04 28.96
N CYS A 561 -12.00 0.60 27.97
CA CYS A 561 -12.62 1.65 27.15
C CYS A 561 -13.18 1.05 25.86
N ILE A 562 -14.49 0.90 25.75
CA ILE A 562 -15.10 0.15 24.64
C ILE A 562 -15.49 1.00 23.43
N GLY A 563 -15.46 2.32 23.57
CA GLY A 563 -15.95 3.22 22.53
C GLY A 563 -15.98 4.68 22.97
N THR A 564 -16.83 5.47 22.32
CA THR A 564 -17.02 6.89 22.58
C THR A 564 -18.47 7.31 22.44
N PHE A 565 -18.83 8.37 23.16
CA PHE A 565 -19.90 9.27 22.73
C PHE A 565 -19.22 10.46 22.04
N CYS A 566 -19.61 10.77 20.81
CA CYS A 566 -18.95 11.84 20.05
C CYS A 566 -19.91 12.66 19.20
N ILE A 567 -19.47 13.88 18.90
CA ILE A 567 -20.13 14.84 18.02
C ILE A 567 -19.14 15.30 16.95
N ALA A 568 -19.65 15.63 15.76
CA ALA A 568 -18.83 16.11 14.66
C ALA A 568 -19.59 17.12 13.80
N ASP A 569 -18.83 18.01 13.15
CA ASP A 569 -19.36 18.97 12.20
C ASP A 569 -18.49 19.06 10.94
N THR A 570 -19.09 19.53 9.86
CA THR A 570 -18.51 19.94 8.58
C THR A 570 -17.92 21.36 8.58
N ARG A 571 -17.96 22.06 9.72
CA ARG A 571 -17.32 23.36 9.94
C ARG A 571 -16.44 23.33 11.21
N PRO A 572 -15.34 24.10 11.28
CA PRO A 572 -14.56 24.23 12.52
C PRO A 572 -15.42 24.76 13.68
N ARG A 573 -15.13 24.33 14.91
CA ARG A 573 -15.83 24.78 16.12
C ARG A 573 -14.92 24.86 17.34
N GLU A 574 -15.28 25.75 18.24
CA GLU A 574 -14.76 25.81 19.61
C GLU A 574 -15.76 25.18 20.58
N LEU A 575 -15.27 24.51 21.62
CA LEU A 575 -16.10 24.00 22.72
C LEU A 575 -15.74 24.73 24.00
N THR A 576 -16.74 25.20 24.73
CA THR A 576 -16.55 25.73 26.07
C THR A 576 -16.42 24.58 27.09
N THR A 577 -15.95 24.90 28.29
CA THR A 577 -15.93 23.95 29.41
C THR A 577 -17.33 23.43 29.77
N ALA A 578 -18.37 24.26 29.60
CA ALA A 578 -19.75 23.87 29.83
C ALA A 578 -20.27 22.88 28.76
N ASP A 579 -19.87 23.07 27.51
CA ASP A 579 -20.20 22.14 26.43
C ASP A 579 -19.54 20.77 26.65
N LEU A 580 -18.27 20.77 27.06
CA LEU A 580 -17.56 19.54 27.36
C LEU A 580 -18.18 18.80 28.56
N ALA A 581 -18.60 19.52 29.60
CA ALA A 581 -19.34 18.94 30.72
C ALA A 581 -20.66 18.29 30.27
N THR A 582 -21.40 18.97 29.39
CA THR A 582 -22.63 18.43 28.78
C THR A 582 -22.34 17.16 27.96
N LEU A 583 -21.22 17.12 27.23
CA LEU A 583 -20.82 15.94 26.46
C LEU A 583 -20.49 14.75 27.38
N HIS A 584 -19.87 15.01 28.53
CA HIS A 584 -19.66 14.01 29.58
C HIS A 584 -20.97 13.49 30.18
N ASP A 585 -22.01 14.33 30.31
CA ASP A 585 -23.33 13.88 30.77
C ASP A 585 -23.98 12.91 29.78
N PHE A 586 -23.89 13.17 28.47
CA PHE A 586 -24.37 12.23 27.44
C PHE A 586 -23.61 10.89 27.48
N ARG A 587 -22.29 10.92 27.71
CA ARG A 587 -21.50 9.70 27.96
C ARG A 587 -22.02 8.94 29.17
N ASN A 588 -22.29 9.62 30.28
CA ASN A 588 -22.77 8.98 31.51
C ASN A 588 -24.14 8.31 31.28
N LEU A 589 -25.06 8.99 30.59
CA LEU A 589 -26.36 8.44 30.21
C LEU A 589 -26.21 7.22 29.29
N THR A 590 -25.28 7.27 28.35
CA THR A 590 -25.00 6.15 27.44
C THR A 590 -24.51 4.91 28.21
N LEU A 591 -23.57 5.09 29.15
CA LEU A 591 -23.09 3.99 29.99
C LEU A 591 -24.20 3.40 30.87
N GLN A 592 -25.13 4.23 31.38
CA GLN A 592 -26.29 3.74 32.12
C GLN A 592 -27.21 2.87 31.24
N GLU A 593 -27.42 3.25 29.98
CA GLU A 593 -28.24 2.46 29.06
C GLU A 593 -27.58 1.14 28.63
N ILE A 594 -26.25 1.12 28.51
CA ILE A 594 -25.48 -0.12 28.28
C ILE A 594 -25.68 -1.09 29.46
N LYS A 595 -25.54 -0.59 30.70
CA LYS A 595 -25.71 -1.38 31.93
C LYS A 595 -27.13 -1.89 32.18
N ARG A 596 -28.16 -1.34 31.52
CA ARG A 596 -29.56 -1.74 31.74
C ARG A 596 -29.96 -2.98 30.94
N LYS A 597 -29.16 -3.38 29.94
CA LYS A 597 -29.48 -4.48 29.01
C LYS A 597 -28.75 -5.79 29.34
N HIS A 598 -27.86 -5.76 30.33
CA HIS A 598 -27.04 -6.86 30.86
C HIS A 598 -27.03 -6.76 32.38
#